data_AF-A0A946EC53-F1
#
_entry.id   AF-A0A946EC53-F1
#
_cell.length_a   1.000
_cell.length_b   1.000
_cell.length_c   1.000
_cell.angle_alpha   90.00
_cell.angle_beta   90.00
_cell.angle_gamma   90.00
#
_symmetry.space_group_name_H-M   'P 1'
#
loop_
_entity.id
_entity.type
_entity.pdbx_description
1 polymer ?
#
loop_
_entity_poly.entity_id
_entity_poly.type
_entity_poly.pdbx_seq_one_letter_code
_entity_poly.pdbx_strand_id
1 'polypeptide(L)'
;MRASEGGNENLYTINYLAALPALKGGKQWACLAEALYFEARGEEIKGQFAVAEVILNRVDSASFPSSPCGVVHQGTGRRFACQFTYDCDGRAEVIRDQKAYIQVGKVAQIMLEGAPRRLTKGALYYHTKSVNPKWARSFSKTVTIGSHYFYVPPQKIAKNN
;
A
#
# COMPACT_ATOMS: atom_id res chain seq x y z
N MET A 1 24.24 16.41 -22.21
CA MET A 1 23.63 15.06 -22.16
C MET A 1 22.51 15.09 -21.12
N ARG A 2 21.24 15.17 -21.55
CA ARG A 2 20.07 15.14 -20.65
C ARG A 2 19.60 13.69 -20.56
N ALA A 3 19.70 13.09 -19.38
CA ALA A 3 19.11 11.79 -19.11
C ALA A 3 17.58 11.92 -19.15
N SER A 4 16.97 10.97 -19.83
CA SER A 4 15.55 10.83 -20.12
C SER A 4 14.68 10.68 -18.85
N GLU A 5 13.74 11.60 -18.63
CA GLU A 5 12.67 11.52 -17.62
C GLU A 5 11.48 10.61 -18.03
N GLY A 6 11.63 9.79 -19.07
CA GLY A 6 10.54 8.98 -19.65
C GLY A 6 10.42 7.52 -19.17
N GLY A 7 11.18 7.11 -18.15
CA GLY A 7 11.39 5.68 -17.86
C GLY A 7 10.39 4.97 -16.93
N ASN A 8 9.45 5.68 -16.28
CA ASN A 8 8.73 5.11 -15.13
C ASN A 8 7.19 5.20 -15.18
N GLU A 9 6.59 5.81 -16.19
CA GLU A 9 5.12 5.81 -16.33
C GLU A 9 4.57 4.46 -16.80
N ASN A 10 5.34 3.73 -17.61
CA ASN A 10 4.94 2.43 -18.15
C ASN A 10 4.67 1.38 -17.04
N LEU A 11 5.36 1.47 -15.90
CA LEU A 11 5.19 0.57 -14.75
C LEU A 11 3.76 0.54 -14.22
N TYR A 12 3.04 1.66 -14.33
CA TYR A 12 1.69 1.81 -13.79
C TYR A 12 0.60 1.55 -14.82
N THR A 13 0.90 0.83 -15.89
CA THR A 13 -0.07 0.52 -16.95
C THR A 13 -0.58 -0.91 -16.85
N ILE A 14 -1.84 -1.12 -17.24
CA ILE A 14 -2.42 -2.45 -17.31
C ILE A 14 -1.69 -3.35 -18.31
N ASN A 15 -1.21 -2.79 -19.42
CA ASN A 15 -0.49 -3.53 -20.45
C ASN A 15 0.85 -4.06 -19.93
N TYR A 16 1.59 -3.23 -19.18
CA TYR A 16 2.82 -3.67 -18.53
C TYR A 16 2.55 -4.81 -17.56
N LEU A 17 1.55 -4.67 -16.68
CA LEU A 17 1.18 -5.75 -15.76
C LEU A 17 0.75 -7.01 -16.51
N ALA A 18 -0.04 -6.90 -17.58
CA ALA A 18 -0.51 -8.04 -18.37
C ALA A 18 0.66 -8.84 -18.95
N ALA A 19 1.73 -8.18 -19.38
CA ALA A 19 2.92 -8.79 -19.97
C ALA A 19 3.84 -9.52 -18.98
N LEU A 20 3.66 -9.32 -17.67
CA LEU A 20 4.51 -9.97 -16.66
C LEU A 20 4.29 -11.47 -16.58
N PRO A 21 5.35 -12.24 -16.23
CA PRO A 21 5.26 -13.68 -16.04
C PRO A 21 4.31 -14.06 -14.91
N ALA A 22 4.06 -15.36 -14.79
CA ALA A 22 3.25 -15.92 -13.72
C ALA A 22 3.78 -15.54 -12.33
N LEU A 23 2.86 -15.47 -11.37
CA LEU A 23 3.15 -15.03 -10.02
C LEU A 23 4.03 -16.05 -9.28
N LYS A 24 5.13 -15.60 -8.70
CA LYS A 24 6.01 -16.46 -7.89
C LYS A 24 5.39 -16.86 -6.54
N GLY A 25 4.47 -16.04 -6.02
CA GLY A 25 3.76 -16.30 -4.78
C GLY A 25 4.60 -16.11 -3.51
N GLY A 26 4.24 -16.82 -2.44
CA GLY A 26 4.93 -16.80 -1.15
C GLY A 26 4.15 -16.07 -0.05
N LYS A 27 4.56 -16.26 1.22
CA LYS A 27 3.82 -15.75 2.38
C LYS A 27 3.70 -14.23 2.40
N GLN A 28 4.82 -13.52 2.20
CA GLN A 28 4.83 -12.05 2.20
C GLN A 28 4.07 -11.46 1.00
N TRP A 29 4.16 -12.14 -0.15
CA TRP A 29 3.37 -11.82 -1.34
C TRP A 29 1.87 -11.97 -1.06
N ALA A 30 1.44 -13.06 -0.42
CA ALA A 30 0.03 -13.32 -0.14
C ALA A 30 -0.57 -12.20 0.75
N CYS A 31 0.12 -11.84 1.83
CA CYS A 31 -0.33 -10.76 2.72
C CYS A 31 -0.39 -9.40 2.00
N LEU A 32 0.61 -9.08 1.17
CA LEU A 32 0.59 -7.83 0.42
C LEU A 32 -0.52 -7.82 -0.64
N ALA A 33 -0.70 -8.90 -1.39
CA ALA A 33 -1.74 -9.03 -2.41
C ALA A 33 -3.15 -8.97 -1.79
N GLU A 34 -3.34 -9.58 -0.62
CA GLU A 34 -4.57 -9.51 0.16
C GLU A 34 -4.90 -8.07 0.54
N ALA A 35 -3.97 -7.36 1.17
CA ALA A 35 -4.18 -5.96 1.55
C ALA A 35 -4.52 -5.08 0.34
N LEU A 36 -3.80 -5.25 -0.78
CA LEU A 36 -4.09 -4.51 -2.01
C LEU A 36 -5.46 -4.86 -2.61
N TYR A 37 -5.90 -6.11 -2.49
CA TYR A 37 -7.21 -6.51 -2.97
C TYR A 37 -8.34 -5.83 -2.19
N PHE A 38 -8.23 -5.73 -0.87
CA PHE A 38 -9.28 -5.14 -0.06
C PHE A 38 -9.22 -3.61 -0.01
N GLU A 39 -8.03 -3.03 -0.14
CA GLU A 39 -7.84 -1.58 -0.03
C GLU A 39 -7.87 -0.85 -1.39
N ALA A 40 -7.48 -1.54 -2.47
CA ALA A 40 -7.16 -0.85 -3.73
C ALA A 40 -7.63 -1.57 -5.01
N ARG A 41 -8.37 -2.69 -4.94
CA ARG A 41 -8.80 -3.39 -6.18
C ARG A 41 -9.62 -2.53 -7.14
N GLY A 42 -10.36 -1.55 -6.62
CA GLY A 42 -11.18 -0.62 -7.41
C GLY A 42 -10.43 0.63 -7.87
N GLU A 43 -9.17 0.79 -7.48
CA GLU A 43 -8.33 1.91 -7.90
C GLU A 43 -7.66 1.63 -9.24
N GLU A 44 -7.26 2.70 -9.94
CA GLU A 44 -6.30 2.60 -11.03
C GLU A 44 -5.00 1.93 -10.55
N ILE A 45 -4.22 1.37 -11.48
CA ILE A 45 -2.94 0.68 -11.17
C ILE A 45 -2.04 1.56 -10.29
N LYS A 46 -1.95 2.87 -10.59
CA LYS A 46 -1.16 3.81 -9.80
C LYS A 46 -1.61 3.89 -8.33
N GLY A 47 -2.90 3.77 -8.05
CA GLY A 47 -3.44 3.69 -6.68
C GLY A 47 -3.05 2.40 -5.97
N GLN A 48 -3.05 1.27 -6.68
CA GLN A 48 -2.60 -0.03 -6.14
C GLN A 48 -1.11 0.03 -5.75
N PHE A 49 -0.27 0.59 -6.61
CA PHE A 49 1.14 0.85 -6.29
C PHE A 49 1.29 1.80 -5.10
N ALA A 50 0.49 2.87 -5.01
CA ALA A 50 0.57 3.82 -3.91
C ALA A 50 0.24 3.19 -2.54
N VAL A 51 -0.75 2.30 -2.47
CA VAL A 51 -1.03 1.55 -1.23
C VAL A 51 0.12 0.57 -0.91
N ALA A 52 0.66 -0.11 -1.92
CA ALA A 52 1.81 -0.99 -1.73
C ALA A 52 3.05 -0.22 -1.22
N GLU A 53 3.29 0.99 -1.73
CA GLU A 53 4.35 1.87 -1.24
C GLU A 53 4.19 2.15 0.25
N VAL A 54 2.99 2.51 0.72
CA VAL A 54 2.76 2.77 2.15
C VAL A 54 3.06 1.54 3.00
N ILE A 55 2.62 0.35 2.58
CA ILE A 55 2.88 -0.90 3.31
C ILE A 55 4.39 -1.15 3.42
N LEU A 56 5.14 -1.00 2.32
CA LEU A 56 6.59 -1.21 2.34
C LEU A 56 7.35 -0.08 3.03
N ASN A 57 6.85 1.16 2.99
CA ASN A 57 7.42 2.26 3.78
C ASN A 57 7.26 2.01 5.28
N ARG A 58 6.17 1.36 5.70
CA ARG A 58 6.00 0.89 7.09
C ARG A 58 6.99 -0.21 7.42
N VAL A 59 7.19 -1.20 6.54
CA VAL A 59 8.19 -2.25 6.75
C VAL A 59 9.59 -1.67 7.03
N ASP A 60 9.96 -0.60 6.33
CA ASP A 60 11.27 0.05 6.53
C ASP A 60 11.33 1.00 7.74
N SER A 61 10.18 1.32 8.35
CA SER A 61 10.10 2.26 9.45
C SER A 61 10.20 1.54 10.79
N ALA A 62 11.07 2.03 11.68
CA ALA A 62 11.19 1.52 13.05
C ALA A 62 9.91 1.62 13.90
N SER A 63 8.87 2.34 13.43
CA SER A 63 7.58 2.46 14.11
C SER A 63 6.60 1.32 13.80
N PHE A 64 6.95 0.40 12.90
CA PHE A 64 6.07 -0.66 12.42
C PHE A 64 6.79 -2.01 12.36
N PRO A 65 6.07 -3.13 12.21
CA PRO A 65 6.67 -4.44 12.00
C PRO A 65 7.51 -4.50 10.72
N SER A 66 8.61 -5.25 10.76
CA SER A 66 9.60 -5.33 9.68
C SER A 66 9.27 -6.36 8.60
N SER A 67 7.99 -6.68 8.37
CA SER A 67 7.57 -7.57 7.28
C SER A 67 6.18 -7.22 6.75
N PRO A 68 5.88 -7.45 5.46
CA PRO A 68 4.55 -7.22 4.88
C PRO A 68 3.43 -7.86 5.70
N CYS A 69 3.52 -9.15 6.03
CA CYS A 69 2.51 -9.81 6.87
C CYS A 69 2.41 -9.21 8.27
N GLY A 70 3.53 -8.78 8.85
CA GLY A 70 3.52 -8.10 10.15
C GLY A 70 2.78 -6.77 10.11
N VAL A 71 2.96 -5.98 9.04
CA VAL A 71 2.26 -4.71 8.82
C VAL A 71 0.77 -4.93 8.52
N VAL A 72 0.45 -5.90 7.65
CA VAL A 72 -0.92 -6.19 7.23
C VAL A 72 -1.76 -6.69 8.41
N HIS A 73 -1.23 -7.62 9.21
CA HIS A 73 -1.96 -8.18 10.36
C HIS A 73 -1.70 -7.43 11.68
N GLN A 74 -1.16 -6.21 11.62
CA GLN A 74 -0.92 -5.41 12.82
C GLN A 74 -2.25 -5.03 13.50
N GLY A 75 -2.36 -5.31 14.81
CA GLY A 75 -3.56 -4.98 15.58
C GLY A 75 -4.68 -6.04 15.52
N THR A 76 -4.41 -7.19 14.88
CA THR A 76 -5.32 -8.35 14.91
C THR A 76 -5.55 -8.87 16.34
N GLY A 77 -6.74 -9.44 16.58
CA GLY A 77 -7.13 -9.99 17.89
C GLY A 77 -7.99 -9.07 18.77
N ARG A 78 -8.25 -7.83 18.33
CA ARG A 78 -9.26 -6.93 18.94
C ARG A 78 -10.11 -6.29 17.84
N ARG A 79 -11.44 -6.38 17.97
CA ARG A 79 -12.39 -5.84 16.97
C ARG A 79 -12.15 -4.33 16.75
N PHE A 80 -12.05 -3.91 15.50
CA PHE A 80 -11.76 -2.52 15.07
C PHE A 80 -10.39 -1.94 15.49
N ALA A 81 -9.44 -2.77 15.96
CA ALA A 81 -8.09 -2.32 16.27
C ALA A 81 -7.09 -2.54 15.12
N CYS A 82 -7.52 -3.19 14.04
CA CYS A 82 -6.64 -3.57 12.94
C CYS A 82 -6.18 -2.38 12.13
N GLN A 83 -4.94 -2.47 11.68
CA GLN A 83 -4.35 -1.50 10.79
C GLN A 83 -5.09 -1.41 9.45
N PHE A 84 -5.66 -2.53 8.99
CA PHE A 84 -6.55 -2.60 7.84
C PHE A 84 -7.93 -3.05 8.34
N THR A 85 -8.96 -2.26 8.07
CA THR A 85 -10.26 -2.43 8.73
C THR A 85 -10.96 -3.72 8.34
N TYR A 86 -10.70 -4.27 7.15
CA TYR A 86 -11.27 -5.53 6.69
C TYR A 86 -10.85 -6.70 7.60
N ASP A 87 -9.61 -6.69 8.11
CA ASP A 87 -9.02 -7.78 8.90
C ASP A 87 -9.67 -7.99 10.28
N CYS A 88 -10.53 -7.06 10.75
CA CYS A 88 -11.35 -7.28 11.94
C CYS A 88 -12.69 -6.56 11.95
N ASP A 89 -13.31 -6.34 10.78
CA ASP A 89 -14.69 -5.87 10.72
C ASP A 89 -15.70 -6.98 11.11
N GLY A 90 -15.24 -8.23 11.16
CA GLY A 90 -16.00 -9.42 11.53
C GLY A 90 -16.71 -10.08 10.34
N ARG A 91 -16.33 -9.73 9.11
CA ARG A 91 -16.80 -10.37 7.87
C ARG A 91 -15.79 -11.40 7.41
N ALA A 92 -16.28 -12.38 6.64
CA ALA A 92 -15.40 -13.32 5.98
C ALA A 92 -14.75 -12.64 4.78
N GLU A 93 -13.42 -12.62 4.76
CA GLU A 93 -12.65 -12.10 3.64
C GLU A 93 -12.72 -13.09 2.48
N VAL A 94 -13.49 -12.73 1.45
CA VAL A 94 -13.69 -13.56 0.25
C VAL A 94 -13.20 -12.80 -0.98
N ILE A 95 -12.17 -13.36 -1.61
CA ILE A 95 -11.73 -12.94 -2.95
C ILE A 95 -12.74 -13.46 -3.96
N ARG A 96 -13.62 -12.58 -4.45
CA ARG A 96 -14.65 -12.88 -5.45
C ARG A 96 -14.22 -12.51 -6.87
N ASP A 97 -13.35 -11.51 -7.01
CA ASP A 97 -12.83 -11.06 -8.29
C ASP A 97 -11.41 -11.58 -8.50
N GLN A 98 -11.32 -12.74 -9.16
CA GLN A 98 -10.04 -13.38 -9.43
C GLN A 98 -9.15 -12.54 -10.38
N LYS A 99 -9.75 -11.76 -11.29
CA LYS A 99 -8.98 -10.92 -12.22
C LYS A 99 -8.32 -9.77 -11.46
N ALA A 100 -9.08 -9.11 -10.59
CA ALA A 100 -8.54 -8.08 -9.71
C ALA A 100 -7.47 -8.66 -8.77
N TYR A 101 -7.68 -9.85 -8.22
CA TYR A 101 -6.68 -10.49 -7.36
C TYR A 101 -5.37 -10.81 -8.10
N ILE A 102 -5.45 -11.34 -9.33
CA ILE A 102 -4.26 -11.56 -10.16
C ILE A 102 -3.55 -10.23 -10.44
N GLN A 103 -4.28 -9.16 -10.75
CA GLN A 103 -3.70 -7.85 -11.01
C GLN A 103 -2.95 -7.29 -9.79
N VAL A 104 -3.60 -7.23 -8.62
CA VAL A 104 -2.93 -6.76 -7.41
C VAL A 104 -1.82 -7.69 -6.95
N GLY A 105 -1.92 -9.00 -7.26
CA GLY A 105 -0.84 -9.97 -7.06
C GLY A 105 0.40 -9.63 -7.89
N LYS A 106 0.24 -9.15 -9.12
CA LYS A 106 1.36 -8.69 -9.97
C LYS A 106 1.99 -7.41 -9.40
N VAL A 107 1.16 -6.47 -8.94
CA VAL A 107 1.65 -5.27 -8.23
C VAL A 107 2.45 -5.67 -6.99
N ALA A 108 1.91 -6.56 -6.15
CA ALA A 108 2.58 -7.05 -4.95
C ALA A 108 3.94 -7.67 -5.27
N GLN A 109 4.03 -8.52 -6.31
CA GLN A 109 5.29 -9.14 -6.71
C GLN A 109 6.34 -8.11 -7.11
N ILE A 110 6.01 -7.18 -8.00
CA ILE A 110 6.96 -6.17 -8.49
C ILE A 110 7.46 -5.28 -7.35
N MET A 111 6.57 -4.91 -6.43
CA MET A 111 6.92 -4.08 -5.28
C MET A 111 7.86 -4.83 -4.32
N LEU A 112 7.65 -6.13 -4.12
CA LEU A 112 8.57 -6.98 -3.34
C LEU A 112 9.90 -7.22 -4.05
N GLU A 113 9.94 -7.16 -5.39
CA GLU A 113 11.16 -7.22 -6.19
C GLU A 113 11.93 -5.88 -6.24
N GLY A 114 11.47 -4.85 -5.50
CA GLY A 114 12.21 -3.60 -5.29
C GLY A 114 11.87 -2.49 -6.28
N ALA A 115 10.66 -2.50 -6.87
CA ALA A 115 10.23 -1.41 -7.72
C ALA A 115 10.30 -0.03 -7.02
N PRO A 116 10.53 1.06 -7.79
CA PRO A 116 10.65 2.39 -7.21
C PRO A 116 9.42 2.83 -6.42
N ARG A 117 9.65 3.42 -5.25
CA ARG A 117 8.60 3.96 -4.39
C ARG A 117 8.64 5.50 -4.40
N ARG A 118 7.95 6.11 -5.35
CA ARG A 118 8.01 7.57 -5.62
C ARG A 118 6.65 8.25 -5.63
N LEU A 119 5.56 7.49 -5.66
CA LEU A 119 4.21 8.02 -5.80
C LEU A 119 3.76 8.79 -4.57
N THR A 120 3.99 8.21 -3.39
CA THR A 120 3.42 8.67 -2.12
C THR A 120 4.26 9.71 -1.39
N LYS A 121 5.48 9.98 -1.88
CA LYS A 121 6.48 10.86 -1.24
C LYS A 121 6.76 10.46 0.21
N GLY A 122 6.91 9.15 0.46
CA GLY A 122 7.27 8.60 1.77
C GLY A 122 6.10 8.50 2.76
N ALA A 123 4.85 8.49 2.27
CA ALA A 123 3.69 8.37 3.16
C ALA A 123 3.72 7.08 3.97
N LEU A 124 3.26 7.17 5.22
CA LEU A 124 3.07 6.05 6.14
C LEU A 124 1.60 5.84 6.49
N TYR A 125 0.72 6.73 6.04
CA TYR A 125 -0.71 6.71 6.33
C TYR A 125 -1.50 7.13 5.10
N TYR A 126 -2.71 6.61 4.97
CA TYR A 126 -3.67 7.05 3.97
C TYR A 126 -5.09 6.86 4.48
N HIS A 127 -6.05 7.52 3.83
CA HIS A 127 -7.46 7.23 4.00
C HIS A 127 -8.22 7.55 2.70
N THR A 128 -9.40 6.96 2.54
CA THR A 128 -10.30 7.29 1.42
C THR A 128 -10.86 8.69 1.58
N LYS A 129 -11.22 9.33 0.47
CA LYS A 129 -11.89 10.65 0.45
C LYS A 129 -13.21 10.68 1.21
N SER A 130 -13.85 9.52 1.42
CA SER A 130 -15.16 9.39 2.08
C SER A 130 -15.11 9.43 3.61
N VAL A 131 -13.92 9.40 4.22
CA VAL A 131 -13.75 9.42 5.68
C VAL A 131 -12.80 10.53 6.12
N ASN A 132 -12.88 10.92 7.39
CA ASN A 132 -12.03 11.97 7.97
C ASN A 132 -11.49 11.56 9.35
N PRO A 133 -10.39 10.80 9.41
CA PRO A 133 -9.84 10.34 10.66
C PRO A 133 -9.17 11.47 11.45
N LYS A 134 -9.26 11.44 12.78
CA LYS A 134 -8.74 12.51 13.67
C LYS A 134 -7.25 12.80 13.45
N TRP A 135 -6.44 11.77 13.22
CA TRP A 135 -4.99 11.90 13.01
C TRP A 135 -4.65 12.73 11.76
N ALA A 136 -5.51 12.76 10.74
CA ALA A 136 -5.24 13.47 9.49
C ALA A 136 -5.15 14.99 9.69
N ARG A 137 -5.70 15.51 10.80
CA ARG A 137 -5.58 16.94 11.17
C ARG A 137 -4.18 17.34 11.61
N SER A 138 -3.39 16.38 12.07
CA SER A 138 -2.03 16.63 12.59
C SER A 138 -0.95 16.17 11.63
N PHE A 139 -1.30 15.44 10.58
CA PHE A 139 -0.35 14.85 9.63
C PHE A 139 -0.28 15.69 8.36
N SER A 140 0.89 15.73 7.72
CA SER A 140 1.05 16.48 6.47
C SER A 140 0.61 15.62 5.29
N LYS A 141 -0.39 16.09 4.53
CA LYS A 141 -0.84 15.42 3.30
C LYS A 141 0.24 15.56 2.22
N THR A 142 0.70 14.44 1.66
CA THR A 142 1.76 14.41 0.65
C THR A 142 1.23 14.45 -0.78
N VAL A 143 0.19 13.67 -1.05
CA VAL A 143 -0.39 13.50 -2.39
C VAL A 143 -1.82 12.96 -2.31
N THR A 144 -2.58 13.16 -3.38
CA THR A 144 -3.86 12.49 -3.64
C THR A 144 -3.68 11.60 -4.87
N ILE A 145 -4.01 10.32 -4.78
CA ILE A 145 -4.00 9.39 -5.91
C ILE A 145 -5.30 8.58 -5.85
N GLY A 146 -6.03 8.55 -6.97
CA GLY A 146 -7.34 7.88 -7.04
C GLY A 146 -8.31 8.41 -5.97
N SER A 147 -8.87 7.50 -5.19
CA SER A 147 -9.81 7.82 -4.10
C SER A 147 -9.12 8.07 -2.75
N HIS A 148 -7.79 8.12 -2.70
CA HIS A 148 -7.01 8.17 -1.47
C HIS A 148 -6.24 9.48 -1.25
N TYR A 149 -6.18 9.92 0.00
CA TYR A 149 -5.24 10.93 0.50
C TYR A 149 -4.11 10.24 1.27
N PHE A 150 -2.86 10.64 1.00
CA PHE A 150 -1.66 10.06 1.60
C PHE A 150 -0.95 11.06 2.50
N TYR A 151 -0.33 10.59 3.59
CA TYR A 151 0.19 11.43 4.68
C TYR A 151 1.50 10.92 5.27
N VAL A 152 2.30 11.88 5.74
CA VAL A 152 3.43 11.64 6.66
C VAL A 152 3.07 12.13 8.07
N PRO A 153 3.43 11.37 9.12
CA PRO A 153 3.23 11.82 10.50
C PRO A 153 4.19 12.98 10.82
N PRO A 154 3.89 13.79 11.85
CA PRO A 154 4.81 14.76 12.39
C PRO A 154 6.16 14.11 12.70
N GLN A 155 7.25 14.81 12.39
CA GLN A 155 8.56 14.37 12.85
C GLN A 155 8.57 14.38 14.38
N LYS A 156 8.90 13.24 14.99
CA LYS A 156 9.24 13.21 16.41
C LYS A 156 10.59 13.93 16.53
N ILE A 157 10.56 15.22 16.87
CA ILE A 157 11.78 15.89 17.34
C ILE A 157 12.18 15.12 18.60
N ALA A 158 13.30 14.40 18.54
CA ALA A 158 13.89 13.82 19.73
C ALA A 158 14.15 14.98 20.70
N LYS A 159 13.45 14.99 21.83
CA LYS A 159 13.86 15.84 22.95
C LYS A 159 15.19 15.26 23.43
N ASN A 160 16.29 15.91 23.05
CA ASN A 160 17.55 15.72 23.75
C ASN A 160 17.33 16.25 25.16
N ASN A 161 17.19 15.34 26.13
CA ASN A 161 17.35 15.63 27.55
C ASN A 161 18.83 15.55 27.89
#